data_AF-A0A5R8MJT3-F1
#
_entry.id   AF-A0A5R8MJT3-F1
#
_cell.length_a   1.000
_cell.length_b   1.000
_cell.length_c   1.000
_cell.angle_alpha   90.00
_cell.angle_beta   90.00
_cell.angle_gamma   90.00
#
_symmetry.space_group_name_H-M   'P 1'
#
loop_
_entity.id
_entity.type
_entity.pdbx_description
1 polymer ?
#
loop_
_entity_poly.entity_id
_entity_poly.type
_entity_poly.pdbx_seq_one_letter_code
_entity_poly.pdbx_strand_id
1 'polypeptide(L)'
;MAKLLFHLGNVPDEEAEEVRRLLDEHAIATYETRAGFWGLGVAAIWLRDENQREQARSLIDTYQQTLGERMRDEQARLAAQGEAPTLWRRLKRRPLRTLLLALLAAAVLAVSLLPFLWLLD
;
A
#
# COMPACT_ATOMS: atom_id res chain seq x y z
N MET A 1 -7.33 16.10 -24.56
CA MET A 1 -8.12 15.04 -23.89
C MET A 1 -7.79 15.07 -22.40
N ALA A 2 -8.71 14.75 -21.50
CA ALA A 2 -8.37 14.75 -20.08
C ALA A 2 -7.42 13.60 -19.74
N LYS A 3 -6.36 13.88 -18.98
CA LYS A 3 -5.38 12.88 -18.55
C LYS A 3 -5.46 12.62 -17.06
N LEU A 4 -5.34 11.35 -16.70
CA LEU A 4 -5.24 10.90 -15.33
C LEU A 4 -3.96 11.48 -14.71
N LEU A 5 -4.11 12.25 -13.64
CA LEU A 5 -3.01 12.90 -12.95
C LEU A 5 -2.66 12.14 -11.66
N PHE A 6 -3.67 11.74 -10.88
CA PHE A 6 -3.48 11.06 -9.61
C PHE A 6 -4.65 10.12 -9.29
N HIS A 7 -4.37 8.92 -8.77
CA HIS A 7 -5.38 7.92 -8.43
C HIS A 7 -5.72 8.00 -6.94
N LEU A 8 -7.00 8.12 -6.60
CA LEU A 8 -7.46 8.30 -5.22
C LEU A 8 -7.93 6.99 -4.56
N GLY A 9 -8.10 5.91 -5.33
CA GLY A 9 -8.76 4.70 -4.82
C GLY A 9 -8.04 3.91 -3.72
N ASN A 10 -6.77 4.22 -3.41
CA ASN A 10 -6.03 3.58 -2.31
C ASN A 10 -5.15 4.60 -1.57
N VAL A 11 -5.55 5.86 -1.60
CA VAL A 11 -4.83 6.98 -0.99
C VAL A 11 -5.59 7.41 0.26
N PRO A 12 -4.92 7.59 1.42
CA PRO A 12 -5.56 8.15 2.61
C PRO A 12 -6.19 9.51 2.32
N ASP A 13 -7.32 9.81 2.95
CA ASP A 13 -8.02 11.09 2.75
C ASP A 13 -7.12 12.31 3.02
N GLU A 14 -6.19 12.20 3.98
CA GLU A 14 -5.21 13.24 4.31
C GLU A 14 -4.25 13.53 3.14
N GLU A 15 -3.72 12.48 2.49
CA GLU A 15 -2.84 12.60 1.33
C GLU A 15 -3.60 13.12 0.11
N ALA A 16 -4.84 12.66 -0.09
CA ALA A 16 -5.71 13.20 -1.12
C ALA A 16 -5.93 14.71 -0.96
N GLU A 17 -6.14 15.19 0.27
CA GLU A 17 -6.31 16.61 0.58
C GLU A 17 -5.00 17.41 0.41
N GLU A 18 -3.84 16.82 0.74
CA GLU A 18 -2.54 17.42 0.43
C GLU A 18 -2.33 17.60 -1.07
N VAL A 19 -2.64 16.59 -1.88
CA VAL A 19 -2.52 16.68 -3.34
C VAL A 19 -3.50 17.72 -3.90
N ARG A 20 -4.74 17.81 -3.38
CA ARG A 20 -5.70 18.86 -3.78
C ARG A 20 -5.12 20.26 -3.51
N ARG A 21 -4.62 20.50 -2.29
CA ARG A 21 -4.00 21.78 -1.91
C ARG A 21 -2.80 22.11 -2.79
N LEU A 22 -1.92 21.15 -3.04
CA LEU A 22 -0.76 21.34 -3.91
C LEU A 22 -1.16 21.78 -5.31
N LEU A 23 -2.20 21.17 -5.88
CA LEU A 23 -2.68 21.53 -7.21
C LEU A 23 -3.36 22.91 -7.23
N ASP A 24 -4.11 23.25 -6.18
CA ASP A 24 -4.76 24.55 -6.03
C ASP A 24 -3.76 25.70 -5.83
N GLU A 25 -2.71 25.50 -5.02
CA GLU A 25 -1.65 26.48 -4.78
C GLU A 25 -0.90 26.85 -6.06
N HIS A 26 -0.74 25.88 -6.97
CA HIS A 26 -0.11 26.08 -8.27
C HIS A 26 -1.10 26.46 -9.39
N ALA A 27 -2.36 26.77 -9.04
CA ALA A 27 -3.44 27.16 -9.94
C ALA A 27 -3.69 26.16 -11.08
N ILE A 28 -3.51 24.86 -10.81
CA ILE A 28 -3.64 23.81 -11.82
C ILE A 28 -5.10 23.44 -12.01
N ALA A 29 -5.60 23.65 -13.23
CA ALA A 29 -6.98 23.33 -13.57
C ALA A 29 -7.20 21.80 -13.58
N THR A 30 -7.77 21.27 -12.51
CA THR A 30 -8.08 19.83 -12.37
C THR A 30 -9.57 19.59 -12.13
N TYR A 31 -9.99 18.33 -12.23
CA TYR A 31 -11.32 17.88 -11.80
C TYR A 31 -11.22 16.49 -11.19
N GLU A 32 -12.09 16.18 -10.24
CA GLU A 32 -12.10 14.91 -9.52
C GLU A 32 -13.29 14.05 -9.95
N THR A 33 -13.05 12.75 -10.11
CA THR A 33 -14.10 11.75 -10.24
C THR A 33 -14.14 10.93 -8.95
N ARG A 34 -15.33 10.63 -8.43
CA ARG A 34 -15.52 9.77 -7.25
C ARG A 34 -15.86 8.35 -7.69
N ALA A 35 -15.33 7.38 -6.95
CA ALA A 35 -15.86 6.01 -7.02
C ALA A 35 -17.28 6.03 -6.44
N GLY A 36 -18.28 5.68 -7.25
CA GLY A 36 -19.66 5.57 -6.74
C GLY A 36 -19.77 4.52 -5.63
N PHE A 37 -20.93 4.46 -4.97
CA PHE A 37 -21.18 3.59 -3.81
C PHE A 37 -20.80 2.10 -4.02
N TRP A 38 -20.89 1.61 -5.25
CA TRP A 38 -20.55 0.23 -5.61
C TRP A 38 -19.05 -0.02 -5.85
N GLY A 39 -18.20 1.01 -5.73
CA GLY A 39 -16.75 0.89 -5.96
C GLY A 39 -16.34 0.67 -7.41
N LEU A 40 -17.27 0.78 -8.37
CA LEU A 40 -17.01 0.52 -9.80
C LEU A 40 -16.48 1.74 -10.57
N GLY A 41 -16.34 2.90 -9.91
CA GLY A 41 -15.80 4.11 -10.52
C GLY A 41 -14.32 4.30 -10.19
N VAL A 42 -13.54 4.84 -11.13
CA VAL A 42 -12.15 5.25 -10.86
C VAL A 42 -12.17 6.57 -10.10
N ALA A 43 -11.85 6.51 -8.80
CA ALA A 43 -11.62 7.70 -8.01
C ALA A 43 -10.26 8.29 -8.38
N ALA A 44 -10.25 9.49 -8.95
CA ALA A 44 -9.03 10.10 -9.47
C ALA A 44 -9.15 11.60 -9.69
N ILE A 45 -7.99 12.27 -9.65
CA ILE A 45 -7.81 13.66 -10.09
C ILE A 45 -7.33 13.66 -11.54
N TRP A 46 -8.02 14.43 -12.37
CA TRP A 46 -7.81 14.55 -13.80
C TRP A 46 -7.39 15.96 -14.16
N LEU A 47 -6.48 16.08 -15.10
CA LEU A 47 -6.03 17.36 -15.61
C LEU A 47 -6.97 17.87 -16.72
N ARG A 48 -7.39 19.13 -16.61
CA ARG A 48 -8.24 19.80 -17.60
C ARG A 48 -7.45 20.38 -18.77
N ASP A 49 -6.30 20.97 -18.48
CA ASP A 49 -5.44 21.64 -19.46
C ASP A 49 -4.16 20.84 -19.73
N GLU A 50 -3.98 20.34 -20.95
CA GLU A 50 -2.79 19.56 -21.33
C GLU A 50 -1.50 20.37 -21.32
N ASN A 51 -1.56 21.70 -21.43
CA ASN A 51 -0.38 22.57 -21.37
C ASN A 51 0.27 22.57 -19.97
N GLN A 52 -0.53 22.33 -18.93
CA GLN A 52 -0.08 22.30 -17.54
C GLN A 52 0.38 20.90 -17.10
N ARG A 53 0.37 19.93 -18.02
CA ARG A 53 0.65 18.52 -17.69
C ARG A 53 2.05 18.31 -17.17
N GLU A 54 3.03 18.95 -17.79
CA GLU A 54 4.43 18.79 -17.40
C GLU A 54 4.69 19.39 -16.01
N GLN A 55 4.11 20.57 -15.75
CA GLN A 55 4.17 21.23 -14.45
C GLN A 55 3.47 20.40 -13.37
N ALA A 56 2.24 19.94 -13.62
CA ALA A 56 1.48 19.11 -12.69
C ALA A 56 2.21 17.81 -12.36
N ARG A 57 2.84 17.18 -13.37
CA ARG A 57 3.60 15.96 -13.17
C ARG A 57 4.85 16.19 -12.32
N SER A 58 5.60 17.27 -12.60
CA SER A 58 6.79 17.64 -11.84
C SER A 58 6.48 17.88 -10.35
N LEU A 59 5.35 18.53 -10.06
CA LEU A 59 4.90 18.76 -8.68
C LEU A 59 4.59 17.46 -7.95
N ILE A 60 3.85 16.55 -8.59
CA ILE A 60 3.52 15.24 -8.00
C ILE A 60 4.79 14.40 -7.80
N ASP A 61 5.70 14.40 -8.77
CA ASP A 61 6.96 13.65 -8.65
C ASP A 61 7.80 14.20 -7.48
N THR A 62 7.84 15.51 -7.28
CA THR A 62 8.51 16.15 -6.13
C THR A 62 7.83 15.80 -4.79
N TYR A 63 6.51 15.79 -4.77
CA TYR A 63 5.73 15.37 -3.60
C TYR A 63 5.99 13.91 -3.23
N GLN A 64 6.01 13.00 -4.21
CA GLN A 64 6.32 11.57 -4.00
C GLN A 64 7.74 11.35 -3.46
N GLN A 65 8.72 12.13 -3.92
CA GLN A 65 10.08 12.07 -3.37
C GLN A 65 10.09 12.44 -1.89
N THR A 66 9.42 13.55 -1.54
CA THR A 66 9.31 14.03 -0.16
C THR A 66 8.60 13.01 0.75
N LEU A 67 7.52 12.39 0.27
CA LEU A 67 6.83 11.29 0.96
C LEU A 67 7.76 10.09 1.19
N GLY A 68 8.51 9.69 0.17
CA GLY A 68 9.45 8.57 0.26
C GLY A 68 10.54 8.80 1.30
N GLU A 69 11.06 10.02 1.40
CA GLU A 69 12.04 10.41 2.43
C GLU A 69 11.42 10.35 3.83
N ARG A 70 10.23 10.92 4.04
CA ARG A 70 9.51 10.87 5.32
C ARG A 70 9.27 9.42 5.78
N MET A 71 8.83 8.55 4.87
CA MET A 71 8.58 7.14 5.18
C MET A 71 9.87 6.39 5.56
N ARG A 72 10.99 6.70 4.91
CA ARG A 72 12.30 6.12 5.26
C ARG A 72 12.77 6.59 6.63
N ASP A 73 12.61 7.86 6.93
CA ASP A 73 12.97 8.43 8.23
C ASP A 73 12.11 7.86 9.36
N GLU A 74 10.81 7.70 9.12
CA GLU A 74 9.90 7.08 10.08
C GLU A 74 10.23 5.60 10.29
N GLN A 75 10.53 4.86 9.22
CA GLN A 75 11.03 3.48 9.32
C GLN A 75 12.37 3.40 10.08
N ALA A 76 13.31 4.32 9.82
CA ALA A 76 14.59 4.37 10.52
C ALA A 76 14.40 4.69 12.01
N ARG A 77 13.47 5.58 12.35
CA ARG A 77 13.12 5.91 13.73
C ARG A 77 12.46 4.73 14.45
N LEU A 78 11.54 4.03 13.81
CA LEU A 78 10.92 2.80 14.34
C LEU A 78 11.94 1.67 14.49
N ALA A 79 12.89 1.55 13.55
CA ALA A 79 14.00 0.59 13.65
C ALA A 79 14.94 0.93 14.81
N ALA A 80 15.29 2.21 14.99
CA ALA A 80 16.11 2.68 16.11
C ALA A 80 15.43 2.48 17.47
N GLN A 81 14.09 2.54 17.51
CA GLN A 81 13.29 2.25 18.71
C GLN A 81 13.09 0.74 18.95
N GLY A 82 13.66 -0.14 18.11
CA GLY A 82 13.52 -1.59 18.24
C GLY A 82 12.11 -2.12 17.90
N GLU A 83 11.29 -1.30 17.25
CA GLU A 83 9.91 -1.60 16.85
C GLU A 83 9.79 -1.93 15.36
N ALA A 84 10.88 -2.38 14.73
CA ALA A 84 10.83 -2.87 13.36
C ALA A 84 9.75 -3.96 13.24
N PRO A 85 8.70 -3.77 12.41
CA PRO A 85 7.55 -4.66 12.31
C PRO A 85 7.87 -5.87 11.43
N THR A 86 9.06 -6.44 11.56
CA THR A 86 9.45 -7.63 10.84
C THR A 86 8.96 -8.82 11.65
N LEU A 87 7.82 -9.39 11.22
CA LEU A 87 7.36 -10.79 11.33
C LEU A 87 7.81 -11.66 12.54
N TRP A 88 9.09 -11.66 12.89
CA TRP A 88 9.72 -12.18 14.09
C TRP A 88 9.04 -11.76 15.41
N ARG A 89 8.60 -10.51 15.57
CA ARG A 89 7.87 -10.06 16.79
C ARG A 89 6.43 -10.60 16.84
N ARG A 90 5.78 -10.87 15.70
CA ARG A 90 4.50 -11.59 15.63
C ARG A 90 4.66 -13.06 16.01
N LEU A 91 5.76 -13.68 15.58
CA LEU A 91 6.11 -15.06 15.94
C LEU A 91 6.33 -15.21 17.47
N LYS A 92 7.03 -14.23 18.08
CA LYS A 92 7.25 -14.20 19.55
C LYS A 92 6.02 -13.78 20.38
N ARG A 93 5.02 -13.10 19.80
CA ARG A 93 3.83 -12.63 20.55
C ARG A 93 2.81 -13.74 20.84
N ARG A 94 2.78 -14.85 20.07
CA ARG A 94 1.88 -16.01 20.31
C ARG A 94 2.54 -17.36 19.97
N PRO A 95 3.62 -17.76 20.68
CA PRO A 95 4.39 -18.97 20.36
C PRO A 95 3.55 -20.26 20.38
N LEU A 96 2.52 -20.34 21.24
CA LEU A 96 1.61 -21.48 21.27
C LEU A 96 0.79 -21.62 19.99
N ARG A 97 0.29 -20.52 19.41
CA ARG A 97 -0.59 -20.58 18.23
C ARG A 97 0.19 -20.98 16.98
N THR A 98 1.43 -20.53 16.86
CA THR A 98 2.34 -20.93 15.78
C THR A 98 2.75 -22.40 15.90
N LEU A 99 3.03 -22.89 17.11
CA LEU A 99 3.32 -24.31 17.37
C LEU A 99 2.11 -25.19 17.05
N LEU A 100 0.90 -24.80 17.47
CA LEU A 100 -0.34 -25.52 17.15
C LEU A 100 -0.61 -25.61 15.64
N LEU A 101 -0.43 -24.51 14.91
CA LEU A 101 -0.60 -24.50 13.46
C LEU A 101 0.48 -25.33 12.75
N ALA A 102 1.74 -25.26 13.20
CA ALA A 102 2.81 -26.09 12.66
C ALA A 102 2.58 -27.58 12.92
N LEU A 103 2.11 -27.94 14.12
CA LEU A 103 1.78 -29.31 14.48
C LEU A 103 0.60 -29.83 13.66
N LEU A 104 -0.43 -29.00 13.44
CA LEU A 104 -1.57 -29.33 12.58
C LEU A 104 -1.11 -29.54 11.12
N ALA A 105 -0.29 -28.64 10.59
CA ALA A 105 0.27 -28.78 9.25
C ALA A 105 1.12 -30.04 9.11
N ALA A 106 1.96 -30.34 10.11
CA ALA A 106 2.75 -31.57 10.16
C ALA A 106 1.87 -32.82 10.26
N ALA A 107 0.78 -32.78 11.03
CA ALA A 107 -0.18 -33.89 11.14
C ALA A 107 -0.91 -34.12 9.81
N VAL A 108 -1.35 -33.07 9.13
CA VAL A 108 -1.95 -33.17 7.80
C VAL A 108 -0.94 -33.74 6.80
N LEU A 109 0.29 -33.24 6.78
CA LEU A 109 1.35 -33.77 5.92
C LEU A 109 1.65 -35.24 6.23
N ALA A 110 1.73 -35.61 7.51
CA ALA A 110 1.94 -36.99 7.93
C ALA A 110 0.79 -37.88 7.43
N VAL A 111 -0.47 -37.51 7.65
CA VAL A 111 -1.64 -38.26 7.16
C VAL A 111 -1.67 -38.34 5.63
N SER A 112 -1.26 -37.27 4.93
CA SER A 112 -1.21 -37.25 3.47
C SER A 112 -0.06 -38.07 2.90
N LEU A 113 1.10 -38.16 3.58
CA LEU A 113 2.30 -38.85 3.10
C LEU A 113 2.38 -40.30 3.59
N LEU A 114 1.81 -40.64 4.75
CA LEU A 114 1.71 -41.99 5.29
C LEU A 114 1.22 -43.04 4.27
N PRO A 115 0.14 -42.82 3.49
CA PRO A 115 -0.31 -43.82 2.52
C PRO A 115 0.66 -44.01 1.35
N PHE A 116 1.47 -42.99 1.02
CA PHE A 116 2.48 -43.10 -0.05
C PHE A 116 3.76 -43.78 0.44
N LEU A 117 4.14 -43.56 1.71
CA LEU A 117 5.27 -44.25 2.33
C LEU A 117 4.97 -45.74 2.53
N TRP A 118 3.73 -46.10 2.86
CA TRP A 118 3.30 -47.50 2.99
C TRP A 118 3.20 -48.25 1.65
N LEU A 119 3.17 -47.54 0.52
CA LEU A 119 3.14 -48.14 -0.82
C LEU A 119 4.55 -48.43 -1.38
N LEU A 120 5.61 -47.96 -0.70
CA LEU A 120 7.01 -48.10 -1.11
C LEU A 120 7.74 -49.27 -0.41
N ASP A 121 7.11 -49.95 0.55
CA ASP A 121 7.51 -51.23 1.16
C ASP A 121 6.68 -52.39 0.58
#